data_AF-A0A7S3I383-F1
#
_entry.id   AF-A0A7S3I383-F1
#
_cell.length_a   1.000
_cell.length_b   1.000
_cell.length_c   1.000
_cell.angle_alpha   90.00
_cell.angle_beta   90.00
_cell.angle_gamma   90.00
#
_symmetry.space_group_name_H-M   'P 1'
#
loop_
_entity.id
_entity.type
_entity.pdbx_description
1 polymer ?
#
loop_
_entity_poly.entity_id
_entity_poly.type
_entity_poly.pdbx_seq_one_letter_code
_entity_poly.pdbx_strand_id
1 'polypeptide(L)'
;FDYQNLSIGIVSRLRFVIAIYDLEGNFHGFEDLYDQLSVCKQPSEQQSSLYRMGVTQDFYCEFDLMHLMSDNKWERPRLENFFFELYLRDFNDNLIDVPLLVENTASESGGYPNQSDDRSRWILTRRFFLFDTVSGVRQNEYPEGQPVYVRYPYNMVFEYKLDPSNEEMIYLPYLRISYRERTHTYIKETNSAAKIYFATYYIADTTK
;
A
#
# COMPACT_ATOMS: atom_id res chain seq x y z
N PHE A 1 -32.44 15.47 6.22
CA PHE A 1 -32.97 15.33 4.86
C PHE A 1 -31.95 14.57 4.04
N ASP A 2 -32.18 13.26 3.96
CA ASP A 2 -31.46 12.32 3.11
C ASP A 2 -31.66 12.69 1.65
N TYR A 3 -30.58 12.78 0.89
CA TYR A 3 -30.59 12.76 -0.56
C TYR A 3 -29.78 11.55 -1.03
N GLN A 4 -30.34 10.36 -0.82
CA GLN A 4 -29.99 9.21 -1.64
C GLN A 4 -30.74 9.33 -2.98
N ASN A 5 -30.13 10.03 -3.93
CA ASN A 5 -30.55 10.01 -5.33
C ASN A 5 -29.90 8.79 -6.01
N LEU A 6 -30.55 7.63 -5.87
CA LEU A 6 -30.31 6.44 -6.71
C LEU A 6 -31.04 6.63 -8.05
N SER A 7 -30.51 7.48 -8.92
CA SER A 7 -30.95 7.57 -10.32
C SER A 7 -29.86 8.27 -11.15
N ILE A 8 -29.18 7.47 -11.98
CA ILE A 8 -28.00 7.81 -12.81
C ILE A 8 -26.73 8.13 -12.00
N GLY A 9 -26.33 7.22 -11.11
CA GLY A 9 -25.01 7.29 -10.48
C GLY A 9 -23.94 6.81 -11.45
N ILE A 10 -23.18 7.71 -12.07
CA ILE A 10 -21.87 7.34 -12.63
C ILE A 10 -21.07 6.77 -11.45
N VAL A 11 -20.83 5.45 -11.43
CA VAL A 11 -19.97 4.82 -10.43
C VAL A 11 -18.53 5.21 -10.77
N SER A 12 -18.10 6.40 -10.32
CA SER A 12 -16.74 6.91 -10.58
C SER A 12 -15.71 6.36 -9.58
N ARG A 13 -16.02 5.29 -8.84
CA ARG A 13 -15.17 4.73 -7.78
C ARG A 13 -14.91 3.27 -8.03
N LEU A 14 -13.63 2.90 -8.08
CA LEU A 14 -13.21 1.51 -8.12
C LEU A 14 -13.35 0.91 -6.71
N ARG A 15 -13.85 -0.31 -6.64
CA ARG A 15 -14.01 -1.05 -5.39
C ARG A 15 -12.80 -1.94 -5.20
N PHE A 16 -12.01 -1.65 -4.17
CA PHE A 16 -10.88 -2.47 -3.80
C PHE A 16 -11.21 -3.31 -2.58
N VAL A 17 -10.63 -4.50 -2.55
CA VAL A 17 -10.74 -5.48 -1.47
C VAL A 17 -9.33 -5.91 -1.10
N ILE A 18 -9.06 -6.05 0.18
CA ILE A 18 -7.80 -6.60 0.68
C ILE A 18 -8.04 -7.99 1.25
N ALA A 19 -7.12 -8.90 0.99
CA ALA A 19 -6.98 -10.14 1.76
C ALA A 19 -5.87 -9.95 2.79
N ILE A 20 -6.13 -10.38 4.03
CA ILE A 20 -5.22 -10.19 5.16
C ILE A 20 -4.64 -11.54 5.58
N TYR A 21 -3.32 -11.59 5.77
CA TYR A 21 -2.58 -12.77 6.21
C TYR A 21 -1.62 -12.42 7.35
N ASP A 22 -1.45 -13.31 8.32
CA ASP A 22 -0.39 -13.17 9.33
C ASP A 22 0.98 -13.62 8.78
N LEU A 23 2.01 -13.54 9.63
CA LEU A 23 3.37 -13.91 9.28
C LEU A 23 3.53 -15.41 9.00
N GLU A 24 2.73 -16.24 9.65
CA GLU A 24 2.69 -17.68 9.41
C GLU A 24 1.97 -18.02 8.09
N GLY A 25 1.30 -17.04 7.47
CA GLY A 25 0.61 -17.17 6.19
C GLY A 25 -0.84 -17.64 6.34
N ASN A 26 -1.42 -17.64 7.55
CA ASN A 26 -2.83 -17.94 7.74
C ASN A 26 -3.68 -16.79 7.19
N PHE A 27 -4.77 -17.15 6.53
CA PHE A 27 -5.72 -16.20 5.96
C PHE A 27 -6.75 -15.76 7.00
N HIS A 28 -6.90 -14.44 7.19
CA HIS A 28 -7.81 -13.83 8.16
C HIS A 28 -9.13 -13.37 7.56
N GLY A 29 -9.19 -13.17 6.25
CA GLY A 29 -10.42 -12.78 5.55
C GLY A 29 -10.20 -11.71 4.49
N PHE A 30 -11.31 -11.40 3.80
CA PHE A 30 -11.40 -10.27 2.87
C PHE A 30 -12.07 -9.09 3.57
N GLU A 31 -11.55 -7.88 3.32
CA GLU A 31 -12.15 -6.63 3.77
C GLU A 31 -12.22 -5.64 2.61
N ASP A 32 -13.30 -4.85 2.54
CA ASP A 32 -13.35 -3.72 1.60
C ASP A 32 -12.27 -2.69 2.01
N LEU A 33 -11.57 -2.14 1.02
CA LEU A 33 -10.48 -1.21 1.26
C LEU A 33 -11.02 0.21 1.56
N TYR A 34 -10.73 0.68 2.76
CA TYR A 34 -11.03 2.01 3.26
C TYR A 34 -9.76 2.72 3.69
N ASP A 35 -9.31 2.44 4.90
CA ASP A 35 -8.19 3.11 5.56
C ASP A 35 -6.99 2.19 5.79
N GLN A 36 -7.08 0.91 5.40
CA GLN A 36 -6.05 -0.07 5.74
C GLN A 36 -4.69 0.25 5.11
N LEU A 37 -4.63 0.91 3.94
CA LEU A 37 -3.36 1.41 3.36
C LEU A 37 -2.85 2.72 4.00
N SER A 38 -3.64 3.33 4.89
CA SER A 38 -3.25 4.57 5.55
C SER A 38 -2.29 4.25 6.70
N VAL A 39 -1.00 4.46 6.44
CA VAL A 39 0.10 4.31 7.44
C VAL A 39 -0.10 5.25 8.65
N CYS A 40 -0.87 6.32 8.46
CA CYS A 40 -1.08 7.42 9.39
C CYS A 40 -2.54 7.89 9.28
N LYS A 41 -3.08 8.47 10.34
CA LYS A 41 -4.47 8.93 10.37
C LYS A 41 -4.70 10.04 9.33
N GLN A 42 -5.57 9.76 8.35
CA GLN A 42 -6.00 10.73 7.35
C GLN A 42 -7.28 11.45 7.78
N PRO A 43 -7.53 12.68 7.29
CA PRO A 43 -8.87 13.27 7.32
C PRO A 43 -9.86 12.36 6.57
N SER A 44 -11.02 12.06 7.17
CA SER A 44 -12.01 11.12 6.63
C SER A 44 -12.52 11.49 5.23
N GLU A 45 -12.59 12.79 4.91
CA GLU A 45 -13.00 13.27 3.58
C GLU A 45 -12.02 12.86 2.47
N GLN A 46 -10.72 12.82 2.77
CA GLN A 46 -9.66 12.49 1.81
C GLN A 46 -9.61 10.98 1.53
N GLN A 47 -9.86 10.11 2.52
CA GLN A 47 -9.79 8.65 2.33
C GLN A 47 -10.79 8.14 1.27
N SER A 48 -11.99 8.71 1.22
CA SER A 48 -13.02 8.28 0.26
C SER A 48 -12.76 8.76 -1.18
N SER A 49 -11.90 9.76 -1.36
CA SER A 49 -11.57 10.32 -2.67
C SER A 49 -10.36 9.66 -3.33
N LEU A 50 -9.47 9.00 -2.58
CA LEU A 50 -8.26 8.35 -3.11
C LEU A 50 -8.57 7.30 -4.18
N TYR A 51 -9.69 6.60 -4.07
CA TYR A 51 -10.07 5.55 -5.02
C TYR A 51 -11.07 6.02 -6.08
N ARG A 52 -11.25 7.34 -6.22
CA ARG A 52 -12.10 7.91 -7.28
C ARG A 52 -11.30 7.99 -8.58
N MET A 53 -11.88 7.45 -9.64
CA MET A 53 -11.36 7.57 -10.99
C MET A 53 -11.47 9.02 -11.47
N GLY A 54 -10.55 9.44 -12.33
CA GLY A 54 -10.54 10.78 -12.90
C GLY A 54 -9.94 11.86 -11.99
N VAL A 55 -9.43 11.51 -10.81
CA VAL A 55 -8.80 12.46 -9.89
C VAL A 55 -7.39 11.99 -9.56
N THR A 56 -6.41 12.84 -9.86
CA THR A 56 -5.06 12.68 -9.31
C THR A 56 -5.01 13.36 -7.95
N GLN A 57 -4.60 12.63 -6.93
CA GLN A 57 -4.48 13.14 -5.56
C GLN A 57 -3.15 12.67 -4.97
N ASP A 58 -2.56 13.51 -4.14
CA ASP A 58 -1.44 13.12 -3.32
C ASP A 58 -1.49 13.77 -1.95
N PHE A 59 -0.85 13.12 -0.98
CA PHE A 59 -0.68 13.66 0.35
C PHE A 59 0.57 13.11 1.00
N TYR A 60 1.02 13.85 2.01
CA TYR A 60 2.09 13.43 2.90
C TYR A 60 1.55 13.39 4.31
N CYS A 61 2.08 12.47 5.10
CA CYS A 61 1.88 12.48 6.54
C CYS A 61 3.17 12.11 7.26
N GLU A 62 3.18 12.37 8.56
CA GLU A 62 4.25 11.96 9.45
C GLU A 62 3.75 10.87 10.38
N PHE A 63 4.52 9.79 10.50
CA PHE A 63 4.29 8.70 11.43
C PHE A 63 5.46 8.61 12.41
N ASP A 64 5.18 8.50 13.71
CA ASP A 64 6.22 8.33 14.72
C ASP A 64 6.62 6.85 14.83
N LEU A 65 7.83 6.52 14.36
CA LEU A 65 8.35 5.16 14.37
C LEU A 65 8.60 4.62 15.77
N MET A 66 8.62 5.45 16.82
CA MET A 66 8.69 4.97 18.21
C MET A 66 7.54 4.03 18.55
N HIS A 67 6.37 4.20 17.93
CA HIS A 67 5.23 3.29 18.11
C HIS A 67 5.56 1.84 17.72
N LEU A 68 6.33 1.62 16.65
CA LEU A 68 6.74 0.28 16.20
C LEU A 68 7.77 -0.37 17.14
N MET A 69 8.35 0.41 18.04
CA MET A 69 9.39 -0.01 18.95
C MET A 69 8.91 -0.09 20.40
N SER A 70 7.64 0.25 20.66
CA SER A 70 7.09 0.24 22.02
C SER A 70 7.03 -1.18 22.56
N ASP A 71 7.45 -1.37 23.81
CA ASP A 71 7.26 -2.64 24.53
C ASP A 71 5.77 -2.90 24.80
N ASN A 72 4.95 -1.84 24.80
CA ASN A 72 3.51 -1.93 24.91
C ASN A 72 2.88 -2.24 23.55
N LYS A 73 2.47 -3.50 23.32
CA LYS A 73 1.82 -3.95 22.07
C LYS A 73 0.56 -3.14 21.70
N TRP A 74 -0.11 -2.51 22.67
CA TRP A 74 -1.30 -1.68 22.41
C TRP A 74 -0.98 -0.32 21.79
N GLU A 75 0.27 0.15 21.87
CA GLU A 75 0.73 1.38 21.22
C GLU A 75 1.17 1.16 19.78
N ARG A 76 1.29 -0.12 19.37
CA ARG A 76 1.70 -0.51 18.03
C ARG A 76 0.52 -0.49 17.05
N PRO A 77 0.75 -0.25 15.74
CA PRO A 77 -0.30 -0.37 14.74
C PRO A 77 -0.93 -1.77 14.75
N ARG A 78 -2.26 -1.84 14.77
CA ARG A 78 -3.01 -3.11 14.86
C ARG A 78 -2.65 -4.12 13.75
N LEU A 79 -2.34 -3.63 12.56
CA LEU A 79 -1.99 -4.43 11.40
C LEU A 79 -0.47 -4.46 11.15
N GLU A 80 0.35 -4.22 12.18
CA GLU A 80 1.78 -4.43 12.06
C GLU A 80 2.10 -5.89 11.73
N ASN A 81 3.11 -6.12 10.89
CA ASN A 81 3.57 -7.45 10.50
C ASN A 81 2.50 -8.32 9.79
N PHE A 82 1.40 -7.73 9.32
CA PHE A 82 0.47 -8.42 8.44
C PHE A 82 0.88 -8.26 6.97
N PHE A 83 0.59 -9.30 6.22
CA PHE A 83 0.65 -9.30 4.79
C PHE A 83 -0.72 -9.01 4.19
N PHE A 84 -0.71 -8.24 3.11
CA PHE A 84 -1.88 -7.85 2.36
C PHE A 84 -1.74 -8.29 0.91
N GLU A 85 -2.85 -8.76 0.34
CA GLU A 85 -3.01 -8.89 -1.11
C GLU A 85 -4.17 -7.99 -1.54
N LEU A 86 -4.01 -7.28 -2.65
CA LEU A 86 -4.96 -6.29 -3.12
C LEU A 86 -5.72 -6.79 -4.33
N TYR A 87 -7.04 -6.57 -4.33
CA TYR A 87 -7.95 -7.01 -5.38
C TYR A 87 -8.86 -5.87 -5.83
N LEU A 88 -9.12 -5.79 -7.12
CA LEU A 88 -10.17 -4.99 -7.72
C LEU A 88 -11.44 -5.84 -7.81
N ARG A 89 -12.55 -5.37 -7.25
CA ARG A 89 -13.87 -5.99 -7.42
C ARG A 89 -14.53 -5.41 -8.67
N ASP A 90 -14.78 -6.27 -9.66
CA ASP A 90 -15.42 -5.90 -10.92
C ASP A 90 -16.95 -5.74 -10.76
N PHE A 91 -17.64 -5.43 -11.86
CA PHE A 91 -19.10 -5.28 -11.88
C PHE A 91 -19.86 -6.59 -11.57
N ASN A 92 -19.25 -7.74 -11.82
CA ASN A 92 -19.82 -9.07 -11.56
C ASN A 92 -19.44 -9.61 -10.16
N ASP A 93 -18.88 -8.76 -9.30
CA ASP A 93 -18.33 -9.10 -7.98
C ASP A 93 -17.15 -10.10 -8.02
N ASN A 94 -16.50 -10.29 -9.17
CA ASN A 94 -15.26 -11.05 -9.24
C ASN A 94 -14.10 -10.24 -8.67
N LEU A 95 -13.19 -10.92 -7.99
CA LEU A 95 -11.95 -10.33 -7.49
C LEU A 95 -10.84 -10.53 -8.52
N ILE A 96 -10.28 -9.43 -8.99
CA ILE A 96 -9.16 -9.39 -9.93
C ILE A 96 -7.92 -8.93 -9.18
N ASP A 97 -6.84 -9.71 -9.25
CA ASP A 97 -5.57 -9.38 -8.59
C ASP A 97 -5.03 -8.04 -9.03
N VAL A 98 -4.65 -7.19 -8.08
CA VAL A 98 -3.94 -5.94 -8.37
C VAL A 98 -2.44 -6.20 -8.19
N PRO A 99 -1.64 -6.16 -9.27
CA PRO A 99 -0.20 -6.39 -9.16
C PRO A 99 0.49 -5.26 -8.39
N LEU A 100 1.58 -5.63 -7.73
CA LEU A 100 2.41 -4.75 -6.93
C LEU A 100 3.80 -4.61 -7.53
N LEU A 101 4.28 -3.38 -7.61
CA LEU A 101 5.64 -3.07 -8.04
C LEU A 101 6.43 -2.52 -6.84
N VAL A 102 7.21 -3.37 -6.18
CA VAL A 102 8.12 -2.94 -5.12
C VAL A 102 9.37 -2.36 -5.75
N GLU A 103 9.48 -1.04 -5.80
CA GLU A 103 10.43 -0.32 -6.66
C GLU A 103 11.89 -0.58 -6.25
N ASN A 104 12.15 -0.67 -4.95
CA ASN A 104 13.48 -0.92 -4.40
C ASN A 104 13.79 -2.42 -4.19
N THR A 105 13.15 -3.30 -4.95
CA THR A 105 13.51 -4.73 -5.00
C THR A 105 14.86 -4.89 -5.67
N ALA A 106 15.80 -5.52 -4.98
CA ALA A 106 17.08 -5.92 -5.55
C ALA A 106 16.96 -7.30 -6.23
N SER A 107 17.61 -7.46 -7.38
CA SER A 107 17.75 -8.76 -8.04
C SER A 107 18.89 -9.58 -7.42
N GLU A 108 18.76 -10.91 -7.42
CA GLU A 108 19.85 -11.82 -7.02
C GLU A 108 21.11 -11.64 -7.87
N SER A 109 20.94 -11.27 -9.15
CA SER A 109 22.03 -10.95 -10.08
C SER A 109 22.60 -9.53 -9.91
N GLY A 110 22.12 -8.78 -8.93
CA GLY A 110 22.46 -7.37 -8.70
C GLY A 110 21.56 -6.39 -9.46
N GLY A 111 21.48 -5.16 -8.95
CA GLY A 111 20.65 -4.08 -9.52
C GLY A 111 19.20 -4.07 -9.02
N TYR A 112 18.44 -3.09 -9.50
CA TYR A 112 17.05 -2.83 -9.10
C TYR A 112 16.12 -2.89 -10.33
N PRO A 113 15.63 -4.09 -10.71
CA PRO A 113 14.83 -4.28 -11.93
C PRO A 113 13.59 -3.38 -11.98
N ASN A 114 12.98 -3.11 -10.83
CA ASN A 114 11.76 -2.32 -10.71
C ASN A 114 11.99 -0.79 -10.76
N GLN A 115 13.24 -0.33 -10.88
CA GLN A 115 13.59 1.08 -11.15
C GLN A 115 13.84 1.36 -12.64
N SER A 116 13.71 0.33 -13.48
CA SER A 116 13.82 0.43 -14.93
C SER A 116 12.61 1.12 -15.56
N ASP A 117 12.82 1.95 -16.58
CA ASP A 117 11.72 2.41 -17.46
C ASP A 117 11.20 1.29 -18.38
N ASP A 118 12.03 0.29 -18.68
CA ASP A 118 11.65 -0.91 -19.41
C ASP A 118 10.84 -1.84 -18.49
N ARG A 119 9.52 -1.86 -18.72
CA ARG A 119 8.53 -2.68 -17.99
C ARG A 119 8.72 -4.18 -18.17
N SER A 120 9.40 -4.63 -19.23
CA SER A 120 9.65 -6.07 -19.44
C SER A 120 10.59 -6.67 -18.39
N ARG A 121 11.35 -5.81 -17.69
CA ARG A 121 12.25 -6.21 -16.60
C ARG A 121 11.58 -6.19 -15.22
N TRP A 122 10.36 -5.69 -15.12
CA TRP A 122 9.68 -5.56 -13.84
C TRP A 122 9.31 -6.93 -13.26
N ILE A 123 9.52 -7.05 -11.95
CA ILE A 123 9.09 -8.17 -11.14
C ILE A 123 7.88 -7.69 -10.33
N LEU A 124 6.71 -8.18 -10.72
CA LEU A 124 5.45 -7.88 -10.04
C LEU A 124 5.15 -8.95 -8.98
N THR A 125 4.70 -8.52 -7.81
CA THR A 125 4.30 -9.40 -6.70
C THR A 125 2.82 -9.17 -6.35
N ARG A 126 2.26 -10.04 -5.51
CA ARG A 126 0.86 -9.91 -5.02
C ARG A 126 0.77 -9.43 -3.57
N ARG A 127 1.83 -9.66 -2.79
CA ARG A 127 1.83 -9.49 -1.34
C ARG A 127 2.74 -8.34 -0.91
N PHE A 128 2.26 -7.54 0.03
CA PHE A 128 3.00 -6.44 0.65
C PHE A 128 2.65 -6.33 2.13
N PHE A 129 3.40 -5.51 2.85
CA PHE A 129 3.15 -5.16 4.25
C PHE A 129 3.30 -3.66 4.45
N LEU A 130 2.74 -3.13 5.54
CA LEU A 130 2.90 -1.71 5.91
C LEU A 130 3.99 -1.52 6.97
N PHE A 131 4.15 -2.48 7.87
CA PHE A 131 5.19 -2.41 8.88
C PHE A 131 5.79 -3.80 9.05
N ASP A 132 7.11 -3.88 8.95
CA ASP A 132 7.89 -5.07 9.26
C ASP A 132 8.87 -4.70 10.38
N THR A 133 8.55 -5.17 11.57
CA THR A 133 9.38 -5.10 12.76
C THR A 133 9.99 -6.46 13.08
N VAL A 134 9.52 -7.54 12.46
CA VAL A 134 9.96 -8.90 12.79
C VAL A 134 11.25 -9.29 12.08
N SER A 135 11.42 -8.93 10.81
CA SER A 135 12.67 -9.22 10.08
C SER A 135 13.89 -8.52 10.68
N GLY A 136 13.67 -7.44 11.43
CA GLY A 136 14.72 -6.70 12.14
C GLY A 136 15.10 -7.28 13.50
N VAL A 137 14.36 -8.28 14.02
CA VAL A 137 14.67 -8.92 15.31
C VAL A 137 15.81 -9.92 15.11
N ARG A 138 16.77 -9.94 16.03
CA ARG A 138 17.87 -10.90 15.97
C ARG A 138 17.35 -12.32 16.20
N GLN A 139 17.93 -13.29 15.50
CA GLN A 139 17.49 -14.69 15.55
C GLN A 139 17.46 -15.28 16.98
N ASN A 140 18.40 -14.89 17.84
CA ASN A 140 18.48 -15.34 19.23
C ASN A 140 17.52 -14.60 20.19
N GLU A 141 16.83 -13.57 19.71
CA GLU A 141 15.91 -12.74 20.48
C GLU A 141 14.46 -12.89 19.99
N TYR A 142 14.21 -13.56 18.86
CA TYR A 142 12.87 -13.80 18.32
C TYR A 142 12.02 -14.70 19.24
N PRO A 143 10.72 -14.43 19.44
CA PRO A 143 9.93 -13.33 18.85
C PRO A 143 9.87 -12.05 19.70
N GLU A 144 10.44 -12.05 20.90
CA GLU A 144 10.23 -10.97 21.89
C GLU A 144 11.30 -9.85 21.84
N GLY A 145 12.33 -10.03 21.01
CA GLY A 145 13.43 -9.07 20.86
C GLY A 145 12.99 -7.75 20.24
N GLN A 146 13.69 -6.68 20.58
CA GLN A 146 13.48 -5.40 19.91
C GLN A 146 14.13 -5.41 18.53
N PRO A 147 13.46 -4.89 17.48
CA PRO A 147 14.05 -4.79 16.16
C PRO A 147 15.28 -3.90 16.15
N VAL A 148 16.35 -4.35 15.50
CA VAL A 148 17.55 -3.52 15.23
C VAL A 148 17.24 -2.47 14.16
N TYR A 149 16.31 -2.78 13.26
CA TYR A 149 15.76 -1.87 12.27
C TYR A 149 14.29 -2.20 12.02
N VAL A 150 13.51 -1.20 11.62
CA VAL A 150 12.12 -1.37 11.18
C VAL A 150 12.01 -0.97 9.72
N ARG A 151 11.15 -1.66 8.98
CA ARG A 151 10.88 -1.38 7.57
C ARG A 151 9.43 -0.95 7.37
N TYR A 152 9.23 0.12 6.60
CA TYR A 152 7.91 0.72 6.35
C TYR A 152 7.87 1.34 4.94
N PRO A 153 6.70 1.46 4.30
CA PRO A 153 6.58 2.15 3.03
C PRO A 153 6.69 3.65 3.26
N TYR A 154 7.60 4.31 2.53
CA TYR A 154 7.70 5.77 2.56
C TYR A 154 7.08 6.42 1.32
N ASN A 155 6.80 5.62 0.29
CA ASN A 155 6.21 6.04 -0.97
C ASN A 155 5.24 4.95 -1.43
N MET A 156 3.98 5.29 -1.62
CA MET A 156 2.96 4.41 -2.19
C MET A 156 2.22 5.16 -3.29
N VAL A 157 2.17 4.58 -4.49
CA VAL A 157 1.52 5.21 -5.64
C VAL A 157 0.60 4.22 -6.31
N PHE A 158 -0.68 4.55 -6.34
CA PHE A 158 -1.70 3.79 -7.06
C PHE A 158 -1.85 4.35 -8.48
N GLU A 159 -1.59 3.55 -9.50
CA GLU A 159 -1.66 4.01 -10.89
C GLU A 159 -2.86 3.40 -11.62
N TYR A 160 -3.70 4.28 -12.18
CA TYR A 160 -4.84 3.94 -13.01
C TYR A 160 -4.58 4.44 -14.43
N LYS A 161 -4.77 3.58 -15.43
CA LYS A 161 -4.63 3.97 -16.84
C LYS A 161 -5.89 3.59 -17.61
N LEU A 162 -6.45 4.54 -18.38
CA LEU A 162 -7.51 4.23 -19.34
C LEU A 162 -6.99 3.32 -20.44
N ASP A 163 -7.84 2.41 -20.92
CA ASP A 163 -7.58 1.66 -22.15
C ASP A 163 -8.05 2.46 -23.37
N PRO A 164 -7.15 3.03 -24.19
CA PRO A 164 -7.56 3.82 -25.35
C PRO A 164 -8.19 2.97 -26.47
N SER A 165 -8.07 1.64 -26.40
CA SER A 165 -8.59 0.71 -27.40
C SER A 165 -10.02 0.25 -27.09
N ASN A 166 -10.45 0.36 -25.83
CA ASN A 166 -11.76 -0.08 -25.37
C ASN A 166 -12.44 1.05 -24.59
N GLU A 167 -13.53 1.59 -25.14
CA GLU A 167 -14.30 2.64 -24.48
C GLU A 167 -14.78 2.18 -23.09
N GLU A 168 -14.72 3.10 -22.13
CA GLU A 168 -15.12 2.88 -20.73
C GLU A 168 -14.32 1.80 -19.96
N MET A 169 -13.21 1.30 -20.52
CA MET A 169 -12.34 0.32 -19.87
C MET A 169 -11.05 0.96 -19.33
N ILE A 170 -10.48 0.31 -18.32
CA ILE A 170 -9.16 0.61 -17.79
C ILE A 170 -8.25 -0.59 -17.93
N TYR A 171 -6.95 -0.33 -18.04
CA TYR A 171 -5.96 -1.35 -17.71
C TYR A 171 -6.07 -1.70 -16.24
N LEU A 172 -5.72 -2.94 -15.92
CA LEU A 172 -5.58 -3.39 -14.55
C LEU A 172 -4.64 -2.42 -13.80
N PRO A 173 -5.13 -1.74 -12.74
CA PRO A 173 -4.29 -0.84 -11.99
C PRO A 173 -3.20 -1.63 -11.28
N TYR A 174 -2.16 -0.93 -10.83
CA TYR A 174 -1.10 -1.52 -10.03
C TYR A 174 -0.64 -0.55 -8.95
N LEU A 175 -0.17 -1.09 -7.83
CA LEU A 175 0.31 -0.32 -6.70
C LEU A 175 1.85 -0.38 -6.67
N ARG A 176 2.48 0.79 -6.74
CA ARG A 176 3.93 0.95 -6.56
C ARG A 176 4.23 1.24 -5.11
N ILE A 177 5.22 0.56 -4.55
CA ILE A 177 5.64 0.75 -3.16
C ILE A 177 7.16 0.85 -3.10
N SER A 178 7.68 1.86 -2.40
CA SER A 178 9.08 1.87 -1.96
C SER A 178 9.16 1.77 -0.45
N TYR A 179 9.98 0.84 0.02
CA TYR A 179 10.26 0.63 1.43
C TYR A 179 11.48 1.43 1.91
N ARG A 180 11.48 1.83 3.17
CA ARG A 180 12.64 2.41 3.84
C ARG A 180 12.87 1.68 5.15
N GLU A 181 14.13 1.57 5.50
CA GLU A 181 14.55 1.05 6.80
C GLU A 181 15.10 2.19 7.65
N ARG A 182 14.84 2.12 8.96
CA ARG A 182 15.53 2.94 9.94
C ARG A 182 15.98 2.08 11.10
N THR A 183 17.20 2.31 11.55
CA THR A 183 17.76 1.60 12.70
C THR A 183 17.13 2.10 13.99
N HIS A 184 17.08 1.22 14.98
CA HIS A 184 16.66 1.52 16.33
C HIS A 184 17.37 2.75 16.91
N THR A 185 18.70 2.80 16.80
CA THR A 185 19.52 3.91 17.28
C THR A 185 19.14 5.23 16.61
N TYR A 186 18.93 5.23 15.29
CA TYR A 186 18.52 6.44 14.57
C TYR A 186 17.14 6.93 15.03
N ILE A 187 16.19 6.01 15.23
CA ILE A 187 14.83 6.35 15.66
C ILE A 187 14.85 6.98 17.06
N LYS A 188 15.60 6.40 18.00
CA LYS A 188 15.68 6.88 19.39
C LYS A 188 16.49 8.16 19.56
N GLU A 189 17.62 8.27 18.86
CA GLU A 189 18.62 9.32 19.14
C GLU A 189 18.62 10.46 18.12
N THR A 190 18.06 10.25 16.92
CA THR A 190 18.14 11.23 15.83
C THR A 190 16.77 11.74 15.40
N ASN A 191 15.93 10.88 14.85
CA ASN A 191 14.61 11.28 14.35
C ASN A 191 13.66 10.09 14.18
N SER A 192 12.57 10.08 14.96
CA SER A 192 11.53 9.08 14.86
C SER A 192 10.46 9.40 13.82
N ALA A 193 10.35 10.65 13.36
CA ALA A 193 9.34 11.08 12.39
C ALA A 193 9.64 10.53 10.98
N ALA A 194 8.76 9.68 10.49
CA ALA A 194 8.78 9.13 9.13
C ALA A 194 7.79 9.88 8.24
N LYS A 195 8.30 10.56 7.21
CA LYS A 195 7.47 11.14 6.15
C LYS A 195 7.05 10.04 5.18
N ILE A 196 5.75 9.84 5.05
CA ILE A 196 5.14 8.88 4.14
C ILE A 196 4.38 9.66 3.06
N TYR A 197 4.62 9.30 1.81
CA TYR A 197 3.89 9.80 0.66
C TYR A 197 2.91 8.76 0.16
N PHE A 198 1.70 9.22 -0.16
CA PHE A 198 0.73 8.44 -0.89
C PHE A 198 0.18 9.26 -2.05
N ALA A 199 0.04 8.64 -3.21
CA ALA A 199 -0.61 9.25 -4.35
C ALA A 199 -1.46 8.27 -5.14
N THR A 200 -2.45 8.83 -5.83
CA THR A 200 -3.24 8.14 -6.84
C THR A 200 -3.10 8.91 -8.15
N TYR A 201 -2.57 8.25 -9.18
CA TYR A 201 -2.38 8.83 -10.50
C TYR A 201 -3.38 8.25 -11.48
N TYR A 202 -4.13 9.15 -12.11
CA TYR A 202 -5.03 8.81 -13.20
C TYR A 202 -4.43 9.27 -14.54
N ILE A 203 -4.17 8.32 -15.42
CA ILE A 203 -3.54 8.54 -16.72
C ILE A 203 -4.58 8.29 -17.82
N ALA A 204 -5.07 9.38 -18.40
CA ALA A 204 -5.85 9.36 -19.63
C ALA A 204 -4.91 9.62 -20.81
N ASP A 205 -4.28 8.57 -21.33
CA ASP A 205 -3.51 8.67 -22.57
C ASP A 205 -4.48 8.48 -23.75
N THR A 206 -4.71 9.55 -24.51
CA THR A 206 -5.65 9.56 -25.64
C THR A 206 -5.00 9.16 -26.97
N THR A 207 -3.73 8.75 -26.95
CA THR A 207 -2.99 8.45 -28.16
C THR A 207 -3.26 7.01 -28.60
N LYS A 208 -3.95 6.84 -29.74
CA LYS A 208 -4.20 5.56 -30.40
C LYS A 208 -3.00 5.10 -31.23
#